data_AF-W9S4I6-F1
#
_entry.id   AF-W9S4I6-F1
#
_cell.length_a   1.000
_cell.length_b   1.000
_cell.length_c   1.000
_cell.angle_alpha   90.00
_cell.angle_beta   90.00
_cell.angle_gamma   90.00
#
_symmetry.space_group_name_H-M   'P 1'
#
loop_
_entity.id
_entity.type
_entity.pdbx_description
1 polymer ?
#
loop_
_entity_poly.entity_id
_entity_poly.type
_entity_poly.pdbx_seq_one_letter_code
_entity_poly.pdbx_strand_id
1 'polypeptide(L)'
;MAPTKRTRRRISSTSSPPNTVAKKISKVPQAASSFPICSLLSDLVLEILACVSASSLRDLFSAKLSCKLFKKIAQEDYIYRKISLDDFFVVDIYLNAEATSFFNRCLECGNLEALYQQGLFEYFTDHRRKQSGLALLEKAANSSHLGASYVLGITLICSGDENAQRAGLELVANIKTSLQMQECRKKLAKSAGSLWKPRDVDFLKPKLLTCPFPDRKRSSWHLVGEENGYDHLHCESCILNREIIHVCRMLSGVPLNSYHYRMCLSSDN
;
A
#
# COMPACT_ATOMS: atom_id res chain seq x y z
N MET A 1 -0.01 66.32 -30.75
CA MET A 1 1.06 67.13 -30.16
C MET A 1 0.61 67.56 -28.76
N ALA A 2 1.30 67.11 -27.71
CA ALA A 2 1.11 67.59 -26.33
C ALA A 2 1.81 68.98 -26.17
N PRO A 3 1.52 69.82 -25.15
CA PRO A 3 1.81 69.51 -23.74
C PRO A 3 0.85 70.06 -22.63
N THR A 4 0.75 69.27 -21.55
CA THR A 4 0.81 69.57 -20.07
C THR A 4 0.61 71.00 -19.54
N LYS A 5 0.07 71.31 -18.35
CA LYS A 5 0.06 70.66 -17.01
C LYS A 5 -0.93 71.46 -16.12
N ARG A 6 -1.70 70.84 -15.22
CA ARG A 6 -2.29 71.55 -14.06
C ARG A 6 -2.41 70.63 -12.84
N THR A 7 -1.58 70.91 -11.84
CA THR A 7 -1.49 70.21 -10.56
C THR A 7 -2.56 70.76 -9.61
N ARG A 8 -3.42 69.90 -9.05
CA ARG A 8 -4.47 70.27 -8.08
C ARG A 8 -3.98 69.91 -6.67
N ARG A 9 -3.80 70.92 -5.81
CA ARG A 9 -3.43 70.73 -4.39
C ARG A 9 -4.67 70.72 -3.50
N ARG A 10 -4.54 69.91 -2.46
CA ARG A 10 -5.48 69.40 -1.46
C ARG A 10 -5.99 70.50 -0.51
N ILE A 11 -7.28 70.49 -0.18
CA ILE A 11 -7.86 71.28 0.92
C ILE A 11 -8.29 70.29 2.01
N SER A 12 -7.81 70.54 3.21
CA SER A 12 -8.18 69.91 4.47
C SER A 12 -9.29 70.70 5.14
N SER A 13 -10.33 70.02 5.63
CA SER A 13 -11.24 70.58 6.64
C SER A 13 -11.64 69.51 7.66
N THR A 14 -11.61 69.96 8.90
CA THR A 14 -11.83 69.28 10.17
C THR A 14 -13.32 69.14 10.49
N SER A 15 -13.74 68.01 11.08
CA SER A 15 -14.81 67.96 12.09
C SER A 15 -14.95 66.55 12.71
N SER A 16 -14.87 66.50 14.04
CA SER A 16 -15.50 65.48 14.91
C SER A 16 -16.87 66.04 15.35
N PRO A 17 -17.80 65.33 16.07
CA PRO A 17 -17.76 64.06 16.83
C PRO A 17 -19.04 63.18 16.53
N PRO A 18 -19.59 62.20 17.31
CA PRO A 18 -19.34 61.81 18.70
C PRO A 18 -19.14 60.32 19.04
N ASN A 19 -18.61 60.14 20.26
CA ASN A 19 -18.45 58.90 21.01
C ASN A 19 -19.70 58.04 21.03
N THR A 20 -19.57 56.77 20.64
CA THR A 20 -20.52 55.72 21.00
C THR A 20 -19.82 54.68 21.87
N VAL A 21 -20.44 54.43 23.02
CA VAL A 21 -20.01 53.60 24.14
C VAL A 21 -19.73 52.16 23.70
N ALA A 22 -18.63 51.62 24.22
CA ALA A 22 -18.21 50.24 24.05
C ALA A 22 -19.25 49.23 24.56
N LYS A 23 -19.72 48.32 23.69
CA LYS A 23 -20.29 47.04 24.13
C LYS A 23 -19.19 45.99 24.09
N LYS A 24 -18.55 45.80 25.24
CA LYS A 24 -17.64 44.67 25.52
C LYS A 24 -18.50 43.41 25.59
N ILE A 25 -18.52 42.61 24.52
CA ILE A 25 -19.12 41.28 24.53
C ILE A 25 -18.28 40.44 25.49
N SER A 26 -18.83 40.16 26.66
CA SER A 26 -18.24 39.25 27.63
C SER A 26 -18.15 37.87 27.00
N LYS A 27 -16.92 37.38 26.80
CA LYS A 27 -16.66 35.95 26.57
C LYS A 27 -17.19 35.19 27.78
N VAL A 28 -18.24 34.39 27.57
CA VAL A 28 -18.61 33.32 28.50
C VAL A 28 -17.45 32.31 28.49
N PRO A 29 -16.89 31.93 29.64
CA PRO A 29 -15.92 30.85 29.70
C PRO A 29 -16.65 29.56 29.30
N GLN A 30 -16.31 29.00 28.15
CA GLN A 30 -16.73 27.66 27.76
C GLN A 30 -15.94 26.66 28.62
N ALA A 31 -16.42 26.42 29.85
CA ALA A 31 -16.03 25.26 30.59
C ALA A 31 -16.59 24.05 29.83
N ALA A 32 -15.73 23.38 29.08
CA ALA A 32 -16.07 22.10 28.48
C ALA A 32 -16.22 21.08 29.61
N SER A 33 -17.43 20.98 30.17
CA SER A 33 -17.81 19.81 30.95
C SER A 33 -17.78 18.63 29.99
N SER A 34 -16.74 17.79 30.09
CA SER A 34 -16.67 16.56 29.31
C SER A 34 -17.76 15.61 29.80
N PHE A 35 -18.93 15.69 29.19
CA PHE A 35 -19.98 14.70 29.42
C PHE A 35 -19.53 13.38 28.78
N PRO A 36 -19.62 12.24 29.50
CA PRO A 36 -19.27 10.91 28.98
C PRO A 36 -20.01 10.53 27.68
N ILE A 37 -21.17 11.15 27.45
CA ILE A 37 -21.98 10.96 26.24
C ILE A 37 -21.29 11.57 25.00
N CYS A 38 -20.60 12.70 25.16
CA CYS A 38 -19.89 13.37 24.05
C CYS A 38 -18.63 12.60 23.62
N SER A 39 -17.94 11.93 24.55
CA SER A 39 -16.86 11.01 24.21
C SER A 39 -17.40 9.77 23.48
N LEU A 40 -18.49 9.17 23.97
CA LEU A 40 -19.12 8.03 23.32
C LEU A 40 -19.59 8.33 21.88
N LEU A 41 -20.16 9.51 21.65
CA LEU A 41 -20.51 9.99 20.31
C LEU A 41 -19.27 10.17 19.42
N SER A 42 -18.15 10.62 19.98
CA SER A 42 -16.91 10.80 19.23
C SER A 42 -16.29 9.45 18.85
N ASP A 43 -16.35 8.45 19.72
CA ASP A 43 -15.85 7.10 19.46
C ASP A 43 -16.67 6.40 18.36
N LEU A 44 -18.00 6.56 18.39
CA LEU A 44 -18.87 6.05 17.33
C LEU A 44 -18.59 6.71 15.99
N VAL A 45 -18.39 8.04 15.98
CA VAL A 45 -18.01 8.77 14.76
C VAL A 45 -16.63 8.33 14.26
N LEU A 46 -15.68 8.09 15.16
CA LEU A 46 -14.36 7.57 14.83
C LEU A 46 -14.45 6.21 14.12
N GLU A 47 -15.22 5.27 14.66
CA GLU A 47 -15.40 3.96 14.04
C GLU A 47 -16.15 4.05 12.69
N ILE A 48 -17.18 4.88 12.58
CA ILE A 48 -17.86 5.13 11.30
C ILE A 48 -16.86 5.65 10.26
N LEU A 49 -16.05 6.65 10.63
CA LEU A 49 -15.03 7.20 9.74
C LEU A 49 -13.96 6.17 9.41
N ALA A 50 -13.57 5.30 10.34
CA ALA A 50 -12.63 4.22 10.09
C ALA A 50 -13.19 3.22 9.04
N CYS A 51 -14.45 2.83 9.17
CA CYS A 51 -15.14 1.97 8.19
C CYS A 51 -15.24 2.63 6.82
N VAL A 52 -15.61 3.93 6.78
CA VAL A 52 -15.64 4.71 5.53
C VAL A 52 -14.24 4.77 4.90
N SER A 53 -13.21 5.04 5.71
CA SER A 53 -11.81 5.11 5.27
C SER A 53 -11.31 3.80 4.67
N ALA A 54 -11.68 2.67 5.26
CA ALA A 54 -11.32 1.34 4.79
C ALA A 54 -12.03 0.95 3.48
N SER A 55 -13.18 1.57 3.19
CA SER A 55 -14.01 1.23 2.04
C SER A 55 -13.86 2.21 0.86
N SER A 56 -13.62 3.49 1.15
CA SER A 56 -13.59 4.55 0.13
C SER A 56 -12.85 5.80 0.62
N LEU A 57 -11.66 6.02 0.04
CA LEU A 57 -10.87 7.22 0.29
C LEU A 57 -11.63 8.50 -0.12
N ARG A 58 -12.41 8.43 -1.22
CA ARG A 58 -13.22 9.56 -1.71
C ARG A 58 -14.32 9.94 -0.71
N ASP A 59 -14.98 8.96 -0.12
CA ASP A 59 -16.04 9.22 0.86
C ASP A 59 -15.46 9.74 2.18
N LEU A 60 -14.27 9.29 2.58
CA LEU A 60 -13.55 9.90 3.70
C LEU A 60 -13.28 11.39 3.45
N PHE A 61 -12.78 11.76 2.28
CA PHE A 61 -12.55 13.17 1.97
C PHE A 61 -13.85 13.98 1.93
N SER A 62 -14.92 13.42 1.39
CA SER A 62 -16.26 14.04 1.41
C SER A 62 -16.75 14.25 2.84
N ALA A 63 -16.57 13.26 3.71
CA ALA A 63 -16.91 13.35 5.14
C ALA A 63 -16.05 14.41 5.87
N LYS A 64 -14.76 14.54 5.54
CA LYS A 64 -13.89 15.59 6.09
C LYS A 64 -14.36 17.00 5.72
N LEU A 65 -14.99 17.16 4.55
CA LEU A 65 -15.49 18.45 4.07
C LEU A 65 -16.87 18.80 4.63
N SER A 66 -17.65 17.81 5.07
CA SER A 66 -19.04 18.02 5.49
C SER A 66 -19.16 18.74 6.84
N CYS A 67 -18.30 18.45 7.81
CA CYS A 67 -18.36 19.13 9.12
C CYS A 67 -17.02 19.20 9.86
N LYS A 68 -16.92 20.16 10.79
CA LYS A 68 -15.71 20.40 11.61
C LYS A 68 -15.37 19.23 12.53
N LEU A 69 -16.38 18.52 13.04
CA LEU A 69 -16.18 17.36 13.91
C LEU A 69 -15.51 16.21 13.13
N PHE A 70 -16.05 15.86 11.96
CA PHE A 70 -15.48 14.83 11.10
C PHE A 70 -14.09 15.22 10.62
N LYS A 71 -13.90 16.48 10.22
CA LYS A 71 -12.56 16.99 9.87
C LYS A 71 -11.54 16.76 10.97
N LYS A 72 -11.93 16.95 12.25
CA LYS A 72 -11.06 16.76 13.41
C LYS A 72 -10.79 15.28 13.66
N ILE A 73 -11.83 14.46 13.77
CA ILE A 73 -11.71 13.02 14.06
C ILE A 73 -10.98 12.27 12.93
N ALA A 74 -11.18 12.67 11.68
CA ALA A 74 -10.48 12.10 10.52
C ALA A 74 -8.98 12.41 10.47
N GLN A 75 -8.41 13.13 11.44
CA GLN A 75 -6.97 13.34 11.59
C GLN A 75 -6.32 12.40 12.60
N GLU A 76 -7.11 11.60 13.33
CA GLU A 76 -6.60 10.65 14.30
C GLU A 76 -5.78 9.54 13.61
N ASP A 77 -4.68 9.12 14.22
CA ASP A 77 -3.77 8.08 13.70
C ASP A 77 -4.50 6.77 13.36
N TYR A 78 -5.53 6.44 14.14
CA TYR A 78 -6.37 5.27 13.91
C TYR A 78 -7.04 5.30 12.54
N ILE A 79 -7.48 6.46 12.07
CA ILE A 79 -8.08 6.62 10.74
C ILE A 79 -7.04 6.34 9.66
N TYR A 80 -5.86 6.94 9.76
CA TYR A 80 -4.76 6.72 8.81
C TYR A 80 -4.32 5.25 8.73
N ARG A 81 -4.35 4.51 9.85
CA ARG A 81 -4.11 3.07 9.86
C ARG A 81 -5.14 2.25 9.07
N LYS A 82 -6.38 2.75 8.95
CA LYS A 82 -7.52 2.05 8.36
C LYS A 82 -7.80 2.44 6.91
N ILE A 83 -7.24 3.55 6.43
CA ILE A 83 -7.42 4.02 5.05
C ILE A 83 -7.06 2.91 4.05
N SER A 84 -7.97 2.60 3.14
CA SER A 84 -7.62 1.79 1.97
C SER A 84 -6.77 2.62 1.00
N LEU A 85 -5.68 2.01 0.54
CA LEU A 85 -4.77 2.56 -0.45
C LEU A 85 -4.78 1.72 -1.73
N ASP A 86 -5.84 0.92 -1.94
CA ASP A 86 -5.91 0.02 -3.09
C ASP A 86 -5.79 0.80 -4.41
N ASP A 87 -6.37 2.01 -4.49
CA ASP A 87 -6.31 2.88 -5.68
C ASP A 87 -5.12 3.84 -5.72
N PHE A 88 -4.22 3.76 -4.74
CA PHE A 88 -3.02 4.59 -4.69
C PHE A 88 -1.88 3.86 -5.40
N PHE A 89 -1.53 4.30 -6.61
CA PHE A 89 -0.37 3.75 -7.32
C PHE A 89 0.91 4.44 -6.86
N VAL A 90 1.99 3.67 -6.74
CA VAL A 90 3.30 4.17 -6.28
C VAL A 90 3.81 5.33 -7.13
N VAL A 91 3.57 5.27 -8.45
CA VAL A 91 3.95 6.35 -9.38
C VAL A 91 3.19 7.65 -9.04
N ASP A 92 1.90 7.56 -8.73
CA ASP A 92 1.06 8.73 -8.45
C ASP A 92 1.45 9.42 -7.13
N ILE A 93 1.92 8.63 -6.15
CA ILE A 93 2.41 9.14 -4.85
C ILE A 93 3.53 10.15 -5.06
N TYR A 94 4.54 9.78 -5.86
CA TYR A 94 5.79 10.55 -5.97
C TYR A 94 5.72 11.70 -6.97
N LEU A 95 4.64 11.82 -7.76
CA LEU A 95 4.41 12.93 -8.68
C LEU A 95 3.69 14.12 -8.04
N ASN A 96 3.06 13.92 -6.88
CA ASN A 96 2.31 14.96 -6.17
C ASN A 96 2.76 15.05 -4.70
N ALA A 97 3.27 16.22 -4.29
CA ALA A 97 3.77 16.45 -2.94
C ALA A 97 2.70 16.24 -1.84
N GLU A 98 1.44 16.58 -2.10
CA GLU A 98 0.32 16.36 -1.17
C GLU A 98 0.01 14.87 -1.04
N ALA A 99 0.03 14.14 -2.16
CA ALA A 99 -0.14 12.69 -2.17
C ALA A 99 1.02 11.97 -1.46
N THR A 100 2.26 12.42 -1.68
CA THR A 100 3.45 11.96 -0.95
C THR A 100 3.30 12.19 0.55
N SER A 101 2.93 13.40 0.97
CA SER A 101 2.76 13.74 2.39
C SER A 101 1.66 12.90 3.04
N PHE A 102 0.53 12.73 2.35
CA PHE A 102 -0.57 11.88 2.81
C PHE A 102 -0.16 10.41 2.95
N PHE A 103 0.56 9.87 1.97
CA PHE A 103 1.05 8.50 2.01
C PHE A 103 2.07 8.29 3.14
N ASN A 104 3.02 9.21 3.31
CA ASN A 104 3.98 9.18 4.41
C ASN A 104 3.27 9.22 5.76
N ARG A 105 2.20 10.00 5.89
CA ARG A 105 1.38 10.01 7.11
C ARG A 105 0.73 8.65 7.38
N CYS A 106 0.23 7.97 6.35
CA CYS A 106 -0.29 6.60 6.47
C CYS A 106 0.81 5.62 6.91
N LEU A 107 2.01 5.74 6.33
CA LEU A 107 3.17 4.92 6.66
C LEU A 107 3.60 5.09 8.12
N GLU A 108 3.72 6.33 8.59
CA GLU A 108 4.05 6.68 9.98
C GLU A 108 3.03 6.14 10.97
N CYS A 109 1.74 6.20 10.64
CA CYS A 109 0.67 5.65 11.48
C CYS A 109 0.68 4.11 11.50
N GLY A 110 1.41 3.45 10.59
CA GLY A 110 1.48 1.99 10.50
C GLY A 110 0.37 1.36 9.67
N ASN A 111 -0.12 2.05 8.65
CA ASN A 111 -1.04 1.47 7.67
C ASN A 111 -0.37 0.29 6.94
N LEU A 112 -1.01 -0.88 6.94
CA LEU A 112 -0.42 -2.11 6.41
C LEU A 112 -0.24 -2.09 4.89
N GLU A 113 -1.16 -1.45 4.15
CA GLU A 113 -1.04 -1.28 2.70
C GLU A 113 0.10 -0.33 2.36
N ALA A 114 0.28 0.76 3.12
CA ALA A 114 1.40 1.68 2.94
C ALA A 114 2.74 0.99 3.19
N LEU A 115 2.84 0.22 4.29
CA LEU A 115 4.03 -0.58 4.61
C LEU A 115 4.34 -1.57 3.48
N TYR A 116 3.33 -2.28 2.97
CA TYR A 116 3.47 -3.22 1.86
C TYR A 116 3.94 -2.53 0.57
N GLN A 117 3.27 -1.46 0.14
CA GLN A 117 3.62 -0.75 -1.09
C GLN A 117 5.02 -0.13 -1.03
N GLN A 118 5.35 0.54 0.08
CA GLN A 118 6.68 1.11 0.28
C GLN A 118 7.75 0.01 0.35
N GLY A 119 7.45 -1.09 1.06
CA GLY A 119 8.33 -2.24 1.19
C GLY A 119 8.67 -2.87 -0.16
N LEU A 120 7.67 -3.08 -1.01
CA LEU A 120 7.88 -3.55 -2.38
C LEU A 120 8.75 -2.60 -3.20
N PHE A 121 8.44 -1.30 -3.16
CA PHE A 121 9.19 -0.29 -3.89
C PHE A 121 10.67 -0.29 -3.45
N GLU A 122 10.93 -0.19 -2.15
CA GLU A 122 12.29 -0.17 -1.62
C GLU A 122 13.06 -1.47 -1.88
N TYR A 123 12.41 -2.62 -1.70
CA TYR A 123 13.07 -3.91 -1.84
C TYR A 123 13.45 -4.22 -3.30
N PHE A 124 12.55 -3.95 -4.24
CA PHE A 124 12.72 -4.36 -5.63
C PHE A 124 13.27 -3.27 -6.56
N THR A 125 13.27 -2.00 -6.16
CA THR A 125 13.71 -0.89 -7.04
C THR A 125 14.94 -0.13 -6.53
N ASP A 126 15.21 -0.11 -5.22
CA ASP A 126 16.30 0.67 -4.64
C ASP A 126 17.25 -0.20 -3.83
N HIS A 127 18.35 -0.62 -4.47
CA HIS A 127 19.39 -1.44 -3.84
C HIS A 127 19.88 -0.90 -2.48
N ARG A 128 19.92 0.42 -2.29
CA ARG A 128 20.42 1.03 -1.03
C ARG A 128 19.40 0.90 0.10
N ARG A 129 18.11 0.80 -0.23
CA ARG A 129 17.01 0.66 0.73
C ARG A 129 16.47 -0.77 0.81
N LYS A 130 17.14 -1.75 0.20
CA LYS A 130 16.69 -3.14 0.19
C LYS A 130 16.40 -3.70 1.59
N GLN A 131 17.28 -3.45 2.58
CA GLN A 131 17.06 -3.90 3.96
C GLN A 131 15.88 -3.19 4.64
N SER A 132 15.70 -1.89 4.35
CA SER A 132 14.54 -1.12 4.82
C SER A 132 13.24 -1.67 4.23
N GLY A 133 13.23 -1.93 2.92
CA GLY A 133 12.10 -2.55 2.23
C GLY A 133 11.73 -3.92 2.80
N LEU A 134 12.74 -4.74 3.12
CA LEU A 134 12.54 -6.04 3.78
C LEU A 134 11.86 -5.87 5.15
N ALA A 135 12.36 -4.95 5.98
CA ALA A 135 11.79 -4.69 7.32
C ALA A 135 10.34 -4.18 7.25
N LEU A 136 10.01 -3.37 6.23
CA LEU A 136 8.64 -2.90 6.00
C LEU A 136 7.70 -4.06 5.62
N LEU A 137 8.15 -4.94 4.73
CA LEU A 137 7.39 -6.14 4.33
C LEU A 137 7.20 -7.10 5.51
N GLU A 138 8.24 -7.33 6.32
CA GLU A 138 8.17 -8.13 7.55
C GLU A 138 7.16 -7.56 8.53
N LYS A 139 7.20 -6.24 8.78
CA LYS A 139 6.24 -5.58 9.68
C LYS A 139 4.80 -5.75 9.20
N ALA A 140 4.55 -5.61 7.90
CA ALA A 140 3.22 -5.82 7.32
C ALA A 140 2.79 -7.29 7.44
N ALA A 141 3.66 -8.23 7.07
CA ALA A 141 3.39 -9.67 7.13
C ALA A 141 3.10 -10.16 8.56
N ASN A 142 3.90 -9.73 9.54
CA ASN A 142 3.70 -10.04 10.96
C ASN A 142 2.40 -9.44 11.51
N SER A 143 1.88 -8.40 10.86
CA SER A 143 0.58 -7.79 11.15
C SER A 143 -0.56 -8.40 10.32
N SER A 144 -0.39 -9.63 9.81
CA SER A 144 -1.39 -10.39 9.04
C SER A 144 -1.74 -9.80 7.66
N HIS A 145 -0.87 -9.00 7.06
CA HIS A 145 -1.08 -8.52 5.69
C HIS A 145 -0.74 -9.62 4.66
N LEU A 146 -1.77 -10.26 4.07
CA LEU A 146 -1.59 -11.42 3.19
C LEU A 146 -0.71 -11.16 1.97
N GLY A 147 -0.85 -10.01 1.31
CA GLY A 147 0.00 -9.66 0.16
C GLY A 147 1.48 -9.54 0.54
N ALA A 148 1.76 -9.10 1.78
CA ALA A 148 3.14 -9.01 2.28
C ALA A 148 3.66 -10.40 2.63
N SER A 149 2.88 -11.22 3.34
CA SER A 149 3.23 -12.63 3.60
C SER A 149 3.51 -13.40 2.31
N TYR A 150 2.70 -13.18 1.28
CA TYR A 150 2.87 -13.80 -0.03
C TYR A 150 4.22 -13.46 -0.68
N VAL A 151 4.51 -12.16 -0.85
CA VAL A 151 5.72 -11.71 -1.55
C VAL A 151 6.98 -11.98 -0.73
N LEU A 152 6.93 -11.69 0.58
CA LEU A 152 8.04 -11.95 1.48
C LEU A 152 8.32 -13.44 1.56
N GLY A 153 7.28 -14.27 1.66
CA GLY A 153 7.42 -15.72 1.71
C GLY A 153 8.14 -16.29 0.48
N ILE A 154 7.72 -15.90 -0.72
CA ILE A 154 8.38 -16.30 -1.97
C ILE A 154 9.81 -15.76 -2.05
N THR A 155 10.03 -14.52 -1.60
CA THR A 155 11.35 -13.90 -1.59
C THR A 155 12.33 -14.67 -0.69
N LEU A 156 11.88 -15.06 0.50
CA LEU A 156 12.69 -15.83 1.46
C LEU A 156 12.96 -17.26 0.95
N ILE A 157 11.98 -17.92 0.33
CA ILE A 157 12.18 -19.23 -0.31
C ILE A 157 13.28 -19.15 -1.40
N CYS A 158 13.28 -18.08 -2.18
CA CYS A 158 14.25 -17.87 -3.24
C CYS A 158 15.65 -17.43 -2.75
N SER A 159 15.79 -17.00 -1.49
CA SER A 159 17.07 -16.52 -0.93
C SER A 159 18.14 -17.60 -0.87
N GLY A 160 17.71 -18.86 -0.73
CA GLY A 160 18.56 -20.03 -0.70
C GLY A 160 19.15 -20.41 0.65
N ASP A 161 18.93 -19.61 1.70
CA ASP A 161 19.18 -19.97 3.08
C ASP A 161 18.06 -20.89 3.62
N GLU A 162 18.41 -21.98 4.30
CA GLU A 162 17.45 -22.99 4.77
C GLU A 162 16.49 -22.43 5.84
N ASN A 163 16.98 -21.53 6.69
CA ASN A 163 16.15 -20.92 7.74
C ASN A 163 15.17 -19.91 7.15
N ALA A 164 15.64 -19.06 6.22
CA ALA A 164 14.79 -18.17 5.44
C ALA A 164 13.76 -18.95 4.63
N GLN A 165 14.15 -20.07 4.00
CA GLN A 165 13.22 -20.91 3.26
C GLN A 165 12.09 -21.43 4.15
N ARG A 166 12.39 -21.91 5.36
CA ARG A 166 11.39 -22.37 6.32
C ARG A 166 10.44 -21.23 6.74
N ALA A 167 10.98 -20.08 7.10
CA ALA A 167 10.18 -18.90 7.42
C ALA A 167 9.31 -18.47 6.24
N GLY A 168 9.83 -18.58 5.01
CA GLY A 168 9.09 -18.26 3.81
C GLY A 168 7.90 -19.21 3.55
N LEU A 169 8.07 -20.51 3.82
CA LEU A 169 6.98 -21.49 3.75
C LEU A 169 5.88 -21.20 4.78
N GLU A 170 6.26 -20.84 6.01
CA GLU A 170 5.30 -20.45 7.06
C GLU A 170 4.49 -19.21 6.66
N LEU A 171 5.13 -18.21 6.04
CA LEU A 171 4.43 -17.02 5.54
C LEU A 171 3.44 -17.33 4.43
N VAL A 172 3.82 -18.19 3.46
CA VAL A 172 2.90 -18.61 2.39
C VAL A 172 1.74 -19.44 2.94
N ALA A 173 1.96 -20.22 4.00
CA ALA A 173 0.91 -21.00 4.66
C ALA A 173 -0.19 -20.15 5.32
N ASN A 174 0.04 -18.85 5.55
CA ASN A 174 -1.01 -17.93 6.00
C ASN A 174 -2.12 -17.71 4.95
N ILE A 175 -1.85 -18.04 3.69
CA ILE A 175 -2.81 -17.96 2.59
C ILE A 175 -3.56 -19.29 2.52
N LYS A 176 -4.76 -19.30 3.09
CA LYS A 176 -5.53 -20.54 3.35
C LYS A 176 -6.45 -20.94 2.21
N THR A 177 -6.79 -20.00 1.33
CA THR A 177 -7.78 -20.22 0.27
C THR A 177 -7.27 -19.80 -1.11
N SER A 178 -7.83 -20.40 -2.16
CA SER A 178 -7.56 -20.01 -3.54
C SER A 178 -7.95 -18.56 -3.82
N LEU A 179 -9.04 -18.07 -3.20
CA LEU A 179 -9.47 -16.67 -3.31
C LEU A 179 -8.41 -15.71 -2.74
N GLN A 180 -7.90 -15.97 -1.54
CA GLN A 180 -6.83 -15.16 -0.94
C GLN A 180 -5.56 -15.17 -1.81
N MET A 181 -5.23 -16.32 -2.40
CA MET A 181 -4.11 -16.42 -3.34
C MET A 181 -4.32 -15.55 -4.58
N GLN A 182 -5.51 -15.59 -5.17
CA GLN A 182 -5.86 -14.75 -6.33
C GLN A 182 -5.82 -13.26 -6.00
N GLU A 183 -6.29 -12.85 -4.81
CA GLU A 183 -6.19 -11.47 -4.34
C GLU A 183 -4.74 -11.03 -4.18
N CYS A 184 -3.88 -11.87 -3.58
CA CYS A 184 -2.45 -11.60 -3.45
C CYS A 184 -1.79 -11.43 -4.82
N ARG A 185 -2.10 -12.29 -5.80
CA ARG A 185 -1.60 -12.17 -7.18
C ARG A 185 -2.04 -10.88 -7.85
N LYS A 186 -3.33 -10.53 -7.75
CA LYS A 186 -3.87 -9.28 -8.33
C LYS A 186 -3.20 -8.06 -7.72
N LYS A 187 -3.04 -8.04 -6.39
CA LYS A 187 -2.41 -6.93 -5.67
C LYS A 187 -0.92 -6.80 -6.06
N LEU A 188 -0.19 -7.91 -6.11
CA LEU A 188 1.19 -7.92 -6.56
C LEU A 188 1.33 -7.45 -8.01
N ALA A 189 0.45 -7.91 -8.91
CA ALA A 189 0.48 -7.51 -10.32
C ALA A 189 0.25 -5.99 -10.47
N LYS A 190 -0.70 -5.43 -9.72
CA LYS A 190 -0.96 -3.98 -9.66
C LYS A 190 0.28 -3.22 -9.21
N SER A 191 0.93 -3.66 -8.12
CA SER A 191 2.14 -3.02 -7.61
C SER A 191 3.34 -3.18 -8.55
N ALA A 192 3.56 -4.37 -9.10
CA ALA A 192 4.68 -4.69 -9.98
C ALA A 192 4.65 -3.92 -11.31
N GLY A 193 3.46 -3.60 -11.83
CA GLY A 193 3.30 -2.72 -12.98
C GLY A 193 3.74 -1.28 -12.73
N SER A 194 3.73 -0.83 -11.47
CA SER A 194 4.17 0.50 -11.05
C SER A 194 5.64 0.56 -10.62
N LEU A 195 6.32 -0.58 -10.48
CA LEU A 195 7.74 -0.61 -10.12
C LEU A 195 8.59 -0.21 -11.34
N TRP A 196 9.46 0.78 -11.17
CA TRP A 196 10.51 1.04 -12.16
C TRP A 196 11.42 -0.19 -12.20
N LYS A 197 11.62 -0.77 -13.39
CA LYS A 197 12.56 -1.88 -13.60
C LYS A 197 13.88 -1.33 -14.15
N PRO A 198 14.93 -1.13 -13.33
CA PRO A 198 16.25 -0.88 -13.89
C PRO A 198 16.70 -2.10 -14.71
N ARG A 199 17.46 -1.87 -15.77
CA ARG A 199 17.87 -2.91 -16.73
C ARG A 199 18.83 -3.97 -16.14
N ASP A 200 19.45 -3.70 -14.99
CA ASP A 200 20.57 -4.49 -14.45
C ASP A 200 20.35 -5.04 -13.02
N VAL A 201 19.09 -5.14 -12.55
CA VAL A 201 18.81 -5.65 -11.19
C VAL A 201 18.59 -7.17 -11.24
N ASP A 202 19.37 -7.93 -10.46
CA ASP A 202 19.03 -9.32 -10.11
C ASP A 202 17.77 -9.31 -9.20
N PHE A 203 16.57 -9.23 -9.80
CA PHE A 203 15.30 -9.01 -9.09
C PHE A 203 14.94 -10.13 -8.10
N LEU A 204 14.82 -11.36 -8.58
CA LEU A 204 14.60 -12.56 -7.76
C LEU A 204 14.80 -13.79 -8.64
N LYS A 205 15.87 -14.58 -8.43
CA LYS A 205 16.07 -15.83 -9.15
C LYS A 205 15.25 -16.94 -8.47
N PRO A 206 14.39 -17.67 -9.20
CA PRO A 206 13.56 -18.70 -8.60
C PRO A 206 14.45 -19.85 -8.09
N LYS A 207 14.27 -20.21 -6.81
CA LYS A 207 14.84 -21.43 -6.23
C LYS A 207 13.71 -22.43 -5.99
N LEU A 208 13.71 -23.52 -6.76
CA LEU A 208 12.63 -24.50 -6.71
C LEU A 208 12.83 -25.46 -5.53
N LEU A 209 11.71 -25.79 -4.89
CA LEU A 209 11.61 -26.80 -3.85
C LEU A 209 11.74 -28.20 -4.45
N THR A 210 12.38 -29.10 -3.71
CA THR A 210 12.47 -30.51 -4.10
C THR A 210 11.10 -31.17 -4.05
N CYS A 211 10.74 -31.89 -5.11
CA CYS A 211 9.53 -32.70 -5.13
C CYS A 211 9.80 -34.04 -4.41
N PRO A 212 8.97 -34.44 -3.43
CA PRO A 212 9.11 -35.75 -2.78
C PRO A 212 8.71 -36.93 -3.69
N PHE A 213 8.14 -36.66 -4.87
CA PHE A 213 7.72 -37.67 -5.85
C PHE A 213 8.37 -37.41 -7.23
N PRO A 214 9.71 -37.56 -7.36
CA PRO A 214 10.43 -37.26 -8.60
C PRO A 214 10.04 -38.21 -9.75
N ASP A 215 9.68 -39.45 -9.43
CA ASP A 215 9.42 -40.50 -10.44
C ASP A 215 8.03 -40.42 -11.09
N ARG A 216 7.16 -39.53 -10.62
CA ARG A 216 5.89 -39.25 -11.30
C ARG A 216 6.18 -38.42 -12.56
N LYS A 217 6.59 -39.09 -13.64
CA LYS A 217 6.68 -38.51 -14.99
C LYS A 217 5.36 -37.79 -15.29
N ARG A 218 5.39 -36.46 -15.37
CA ARG A 218 4.24 -35.67 -15.82
C ARG A 218 4.59 -35.02 -17.15
N SER A 219 3.79 -35.33 -18.15
CA SER A 219 3.92 -34.75 -19.49
C SER A 219 3.74 -33.24 -19.40
N SER A 220 4.83 -32.52 -19.67
CA SER A 220 4.88 -31.06 -19.76
C SER A 220 4.25 -30.60 -21.07
N TRP A 221 2.91 -30.52 -21.17
CA TRP A 221 2.25 -29.98 -22.38
C TRP A 221 0.95 -29.20 -22.14
N HIS A 222 0.77 -28.56 -20.99
CA HIS A 222 -0.28 -27.53 -20.82
C HIS A 222 0.35 -26.20 -20.38
N LEU A 223 1.00 -25.55 -21.34
CA LEU A 223 1.45 -24.15 -21.28
C LEU A 223 0.70 -23.32 -22.32
N VAL A 224 -0.62 -23.48 -22.46
CA VAL A 224 -1.45 -22.49 -23.16
C VAL A 224 -2.86 -22.56 -22.61
N GLY A 225 -3.44 -21.41 -22.28
CA GLY A 225 -4.88 -21.28 -22.19
C GLY A 225 -5.42 -21.25 -20.76
N GLU A 226 -6.13 -20.18 -20.49
CA GLU A 226 -6.92 -19.87 -19.32
C GLU A 226 -7.83 -20.98 -18.79
N GLU A 227 -8.15 -20.82 -17.50
CA GLU A 227 -9.38 -21.25 -16.85
C GLU A 227 -9.62 -22.76 -16.66
N ASN A 228 -9.66 -23.11 -15.36
CA ASN A 228 -10.38 -24.27 -14.82
C ASN A 228 -9.70 -25.63 -15.02
N GLY A 229 -8.66 -25.87 -14.21
CA GLY A 229 -8.10 -27.20 -14.05
C GLY A 229 -7.01 -27.23 -12.99
N TYR A 230 -7.38 -27.19 -11.71
CA TYR A 230 -6.52 -27.81 -10.69
C TYR A 230 -6.52 -29.31 -10.98
N ASP A 231 -5.70 -29.72 -11.92
CA ASP A 231 -5.44 -31.11 -12.23
C ASP A 231 -4.96 -31.74 -10.91
N HIS A 232 -5.82 -32.58 -10.30
CA HIS A 232 -5.79 -33.11 -8.91
C HIS A 232 -4.56 -33.96 -8.55
N LEU A 233 -3.48 -33.79 -9.31
CA LEU A 233 -2.28 -34.56 -9.31
C LEU A 233 -1.11 -33.60 -9.20
N HIS A 234 -1.02 -32.68 -8.24
CA HIS A 234 0.21 -31.90 -8.00
C HIS A 234 0.52 -31.91 -6.50
N CYS A 235 1.73 -32.27 -6.11
CA CYS A 235 2.13 -32.16 -4.71
C CYS A 235 2.32 -30.67 -4.36
N GLU A 236 2.24 -30.35 -3.07
CA GLU A 236 2.34 -28.97 -2.57
C GLU A 236 3.62 -28.27 -3.05
N SER A 237 4.77 -28.97 -3.04
CA SER A 237 6.03 -28.44 -3.58
C SER A 237 5.92 -28.02 -5.05
N CYS A 238 5.24 -28.80 -5.89
CA CYS A 238 5.08 -28.48 -7.31
C CYS A 238 4.12 -27.33 -7.55
N ILE A 239 3.06 -27.23 -6.75
CA ILE A 239 2.13 -26.10 -6.77
C ILE A 239 2.88 -24.82 -6.40
N LEU A 240 3.66 -24.87 -5.33
CA LEU A 240 4.44 -23.72 -4.86
C LEU A 240 5.57 -23.36 -5.84
N ASN A 241 6.21 -24.34 -6.48
CA ASN A 241 7.20 -24.09 -7.54
C ASN A 241 6.61 -23.33 -8.72
N ARG A 242 5.39 -23.69 -9.16
CA ARG A 242 4.67 -22.92 -10.19
C ARG A 242 4.45 -21.48 -9.74
N GLU A 243 4.12 -21.29 -8.46
CA GLU A 243 3.88 -19.98 -7.90
C GLU A 243 5.13 -19.12 -7.79
N ILE A 244 6.24 -19.71 -7.33
CA ILE A 244 7.55 -19.06 -7.30
C ILE A 244 7.91 -18.56 -8.70
N ILE A 245 7.77 -19.42 -9.71
CA ILE A 245 8.06 -19.06 -11.10
C ILE A 245 7.13 -17.92 -11.57
N HIS A 246 5.83 -17.99 -11.25
CA HIS A 246 4.87 -16.96 -11.61
C HIS A 246 5.24 -15.59 -11.02
N VAL A 247 5.56 -15.53 -9.73
CA VAL A 247 5.94 -14.29 -9.03
C VAL A 247 7.28 -13.74 -9.51
N CYS A 248 8.32 -14.57 -9.63
CA CYS A 248 9.61 -14.15 -10.16
C CYS A 248 9.46 -13.53 -11.55
N ARG A 249 8.65 -14.12 -12.43
CA ARG A 249 8.36 -13.57 -13.76
C ARG A 249 7.62 -12.24 -13.70
N MET A 250 6.58 -12.13 -12.87
CA MET A 250 5.79 -10.91 -12.68
C MET A 250 6.69 -9.73 -12.26
N LEU A 251 7.57 -9.98 -11.28
CA LEU A 251 8.51 -8.98 -10.77
C LEU A 251 9.61 -8.64 -11.79
N SER A 252 10.17 -9.64 -12.47
CA SER A 252 11.27 -9.43 -13.43
C SER A 252 10.83 -8.79 -14.75
N GLY A 253 9.54 -8.92 -15.14
CA GLY A 253 9.05 -8.40 -16.42
C GLY A 253 9.54 -9.15 -17.66
N VAL A 254 10.18 -10.31 -17.50
CA VAL A 254 10.72 -11.12 -18.59
C VAL A 254 9.66 -12.12 -19.09
N PRO A 255 9.41 -12.24 -20.42
CA PRO A 255 8.48 -13.22 -20.99
C PRO A 255 8.84 -14.68 -20.64
N LEU A 256 7.82 -15.56 -20.62
CA LEU A 256 7.88 -16.98 -20.22
C LEU A 256 9.02 -17.80 -20.86
N ASN A 257 9.54 -17.37 -22.02
CA ASN A 257 10.43 -18.14 -22.89
C ASN A 257 11.93 -18.04 -22.55
N SER A 258 12.36 -17.16 -21.63
CA SER A 258 13.81 -17.00 -21.33
C SER A 258 14.33 -17.98 -20.28
N TYR A 259 13.46 -18.76 -19.63
CA TYR A 259 13.86 -19.71 -18.62
C TYR A 259 13.24 -21.09 -18.87
N HIS A 260 14.06 -22.01 -19.36
CA HIS A 260 13.75 -23.44 -19.34
C HIS A 260 13.94 -23.97 -17.91
N TYR A 261 12.98 -23.70 -17.02
CA TYR A 261 12.91 -24.39 -15.74
C TYR A 261 12.20 -25.73 -15.95
N ARG A 262 12.93 -26.84 -15.73
CA ARG A 262 12.37 -28.19 -15.70
C ARG A 262 11.43 -28.31 -14.49
N MET A 263 10.16 -27.95 -14.67
CA MET A 263 9.12 -28.30 -13.70
C MET A 263 8.86 -29.79 -13.80
N CYS A 264 9.37 -30.57 -12.84
CA CYS A 264 9.25 -32.04 -12.81
C CYS A 264 9.58 -32.72 -14.14
N LEU A 265 10.79 -32.47 -14.65
CA LEU A 265 11.42 -33.34 -15.62
C LEU A 265 12.81 -33.69 -15.08
N SER A 266 12.98 -34.89 -14.55
CA SER A 266 14.28 -35.58 -14.64
C SER A 266 14.29 -36.26 -16.03
N SER A 267 15.39 -36.36 -16.77
CA SER A 267 16.81 -36.25 -16.46
C SER A 267 17.53 -35.70 -17.68
N ASP A 268 18.73 -35.18 -17.47
CA ASP A 268 19.74 -35.16 -18.53
C ASP A 268 20.01 -36.60 -18.96
N ASN A 269 19.96 -36.82 -20.27
CA ASN A 269 20.62 -37.90 -20.98
C ASN A 269 21.38 -37.27 -22.14
#